data_AF-A0A6P0SYC0-F1
#
_entry.id   AF-A0A6P0SYC0-F1
#
_cell.length_a   1.000
_cell.length_b   1.000
_cell.length_c   1.000
_cell.angle_alpha   90.00
_cell.angle_beta   90.00
_cell.angle_gamma   90.00
#
_symmetry.space_group_name_H-M   'P 1'
#
loop_
_entity.id
_entity.type
_entity.pdbx_description
1 polymer ?
#
loop_
_entity_poly.entity_id
_entity_poly.type
_entity_poly.pdbx_seq_one_letter_code
_entity_poly.pdbx_strand_id
1 'polypeptide(L)'
;SLTLYRVNSGGISANLFKKQRSWEQVIEKTRSYAPEVVVEWENRARAYHLRYLARRAVTLRDGAMAVQFFNEALGTYWQMLWEEPRRTVLTGVAAYLLWLIPENLYKYIEALALKTTGSSQKRRISQAIRGT
;
A
#
# COMPACT_ATOMS: atom_id res chain seq x y z
N SER A 1 -0.08 26.95 13.05
CA SER A 1 -1.20 26.46 12.22
C SER A 1 -1.71 25.14 12.79
N LEU A 2 -2.69 25.21 13.69
CA LEU A 2 -3.30 24.02 14.31
C LEU A 2 -4.49 23.55 13.48
N THR A 3 -4.24 22.73 12.46
CA THR A 3 -5.27 21.86 11.88
C THR A 3 -4.72 20.44 11.91
N LEU A 4 -4.85 19.80 13.09
CA LEU A 4 -4.55 18.39 13.27
C LEU A 4 -5.64 17.59 12.54
N TYR A 5 -5.45 17.32 11.25
CA TYR A 5 -6.36 16.47 10.49
C TYR A 5 -6.30 15.06 11.06
N ARG A 6 -7.39 14.65 11.76
CA ARG A 6 -7.50 13.32 12.38
C ARG A 6 -7.65 12.26 11.28
N VAL A 7 -6.54 11.72 10.82
CA VAL A 7 -6.51 10.55 9.92
C VAL A 7 -6.98 9.34 10.73
N ASN A 8 -8.27 9.03 10.67
CA ASN A 8 -8.86 7.90 11.38
C ASN A 8 -8.55 6.60 10.62
N SER A 9 -7.60 5.80 11.12
CA SER A 9 -7.07 4.59 10.47
C SER A 9 -8.10 3.46 10.27
N GLY A 10 -9.13 3.38 11.12
CA GLY A 10 -10.07 2.25 11.14
C GLY A 10 -11.11 2.17 10.00
N GLY A 11 -11.28 3.23 9.20
CA GLY A 11 -12.30 3.29 8.13
C GLY A 11 -11.76 3.53 6.72
N ILE A 12 -10.44 3.51 6.53
CA ILE A 12 -9.83 4.03 5.30
C ILE A 12 -9.88 3.00 4.16
N SER A 13 -9.76 1.71 4.49
CA SER A 13 -10.00 0.58 3.58
C SER A 13 -11.41 0.60 3.00
N ALA A 14 -12.43 0.80 3.85
CA ALA A 14 -13.82 0.95 3.43
C ALA A 14 -14.02 2.16 2.49
N ASN A 15 -13.23 3.23 2.65
CA ASN A 15 -13.28 4.39 1.78
C ASN A 15 -12.66 4.13 0.40
N LEU A 16 -11.60 3.30 0.32
CA LEU A 16 -11.03 2.87 -0.97
C LEU A 16 -12.04 2.07 -1.79
N PHE A 17 -12.72 1.10 -1.19
CA PHE A 17 -13.78 0.35 -1.88
C PHE A 17 -14.95 1.24 -2.33
N LYS A 18 -15.34 2.24 -1.52
CA LYS A 18 -16.35 3.23 -1.94
C LYS A 18 -15.90 4.01 -3.17
N LYS A 19 -14.62 4.40 -3.24
CA LYS A 19 -14.07 5.07 -4.42
C LYS A 19 -14.07 4.17 -5.65
N GLN A 20 -13.67 2.91 -5.49
CA GLN A 20 -13.71 1.92 -6.56
C GLN A 20 -15.13 1.76 -7.13
N ARG A 21 -16.14 1.58 -6.26
CA ARG A 21 -17.56 1.49 -6.70
C ARG A 21 -18.06 2.75 -7.38
N SER A 22 -17.67 3.93 -6.88
CA SER A 22 -18.03 5.20 -7.52
C SER A 22 -17.45 5.30 -8.93
N TRP A 23 -16.19 4.88 -9.11
CA TRP A 23 -15.56 4.83 -10.41
C TRP A 23 -16.27 3.85 -11.37
N GLU A 24 -16.65 2.66 -10.89
CA GLU A 24 -17.44 1.69 -11.67
C GLU A 24 -18.77 2.28 -12.16
N GLN A 25 -19.47 3.03 -11.31
CA GLN A 25 -20.72 3.70 -11.71
C GLN A 25 -20.50 4.77 -12.78
N VAL A 26 -19.36 5.46 -12.77
CA VAL A 26 -19.01 6.44 -13.81
C VAL A 26 -18.74 5.73 -15.13
N ILE A 27 -18.02 4.62 -15.13
CA ILE A 27 -17.77 3.82 -16.32
C ILE A 27 -19.09 3.27 -16.88
N GLU A 28 -19.98 2.78 -16.03
CA GLU A 28 -21.27 2.25 -16.46
C GLU A 28 -22.14 3.33 -17.10
N LYS A 29 -22.17 4.54 -16.53
CA LYS A 29 -22.82 5.69 -17.19
C LYS A 29 -22.13 6.06 -18.50
N THR A 30 -20.80 5.97 -18.57
CA THR A 30 -20.04 6.26 -19.79
C THR A 30 -20.36 5.30 -20.91
N ARG A 31 -20.57 4.02 -20.57
CA ARG A 31 -20.98 2.97 -21.50
C ARG A 31 -22.29 3.29 -22.20
N SER A 32 -23.22 3.99 -21.55
CA SER A 32 -24.52 4.31 -22.15
C SER A 32 -24.47 5.36 -23.26
N TYR A 33 -23.46 6.24 -23.27
CA TYR A 33 -23.36 7.32 -24.27
C TYR A 33 -22.16 7.20 -25.21
N ALA A 34 -21.11 6.45 -24.85
CA ALA A 34 -19.93 6.25 -25.69
C ALA A 34 -19.35 4.82 -25.55
N PRO A 35 -20.08 3.78 -25.99
CA PRO A 35 -19.67 2.39 -25.80
C PRO A 35 -18.37 2.03 -26.52
N GLU A 36 -18.12 2.61 -27.71
CA GLU A 36 -16.94 2.32 -28.53
C GLU A 36 -15.63 2.69 -27.81
N VAL A 37 -15.59 3.88 -27.20
CA VAL A 37 -14.43 4.37 -26.45
C VAL A 37 -14.20 3.54 -25.18
N VAL A 38 -15.28 3.13 -24.51
CA VAL A 38 -15.20 2.31 -23.30
C VAL A 38 -14.62 0.93 -23.64
N VAL A 39 -15.06 0.29 -24.71
CA VAL A 39 -14.54 -1.03 -25.12
C VAL A 39 -13.03 -1.00 -25.38
N GLU A 40 -12.52 0.07 -26.00
CA GLU A 40 -11.10 0.17 -26.34
C GLU A 40 -10.22 0.52 -25.12
N TRP A 41 -10.67 1.44 -24.25
CA TRP A 41 -9.81 2.04 -23.22
C TRP A 41 -10.14 1.63 -21.78
N GLU A 42 -11.29 1.00 -21.51
CA GLU A 42 -11.72 0.65 -20.14
C GLU A 42 -10.68 -0.21 -19.42
N ASN A 43 -10.19 -1.27 -20.06
CA ASN A 43 -9.25 -2.20 -19.41
C ASN A 43 -7.94 -1.51 -19.03
N ARG A 44 -7.40 -0.69 -19.94
CA ARG A 44 -6.19 0.09 -19.68
C ARG A 44 -6.45 1.08 -18.53
N ALA A 45 -7.50 1.88 -18.61
CA ALA A 45 -7.84 2.86 -17.57
C ALA A 45 -8.10 2.19 -16.20
N ARG A 46 -8.82 1.07 -16.18
CA ARG A 46 -9.11 0.26 -14.98
C ARG A 46 -7.82 -0.22 -14.34
N ALA A 47 -6.89 -0.80 -15.10
CA ALA A 47 -5.62 -1.28 -14.55
C ALA A 47 -4.79 -0.15 -13.94
N TYR A 48 -4.71 1.00 -14.60
CA TYR A 48 -4.02 2.18 -14.05
C TYR A 48 -4.70 2.71 -12.77
N HIS A 49 -6.02 2.70 -12.72
CA HIS A 49 -6.79 3.07 -11.53
C HIS A 49 -6.55 2.10 -10.36
N LEU A 50 -6.63 0.79 -10.61
CA LEU A 50 -6.40 -0.25 -9.62
C LEU A 50 -4.97 -0.19 -9.07
N ARG A 51 -3.96 0.06 -9.91
CA ARG A 51 -2.58 0.28 -9.46
C ARG A 51 -2.47 1.50 -8.54
N TYR A 52 -3.18 2.59 -8.84
CA TYR A 52 -3.24 3.75 -7.95
C TYR A 52 -3.88 3.39 -6.60
N LEU A 53 -4.97 2.62 -6.59
CA LEU A 53 -5.61 2.14 -5.37
C LEU A 53 -4.68 1.24 -4.56
N ALA A 54 -3.95 0.34 -5.21
CA ALA A 54 -2.93 -0.49 -4.58
C ALA A 54 -1.87 0.37 -3.86
N ARG A 55 -1.34 1.40 -4.53
CA ARG A 55 -0.38 2.33 -3.92
C ARG A 55 -0.98 3.10 -2.74
N ARG A 56 -2.26 3.48 -2.81
CA ARG A 56 -2.96 4.14 -1.69
C ARG A 56 -3.16 3.16 -0.53
N ALA A 57 -3.52 1.91 -0.78
CA ALA A 57 -3.61 0.87 0.25
C ALA A 57 -2.26 0.63 0.95
N VAL A 58 -1.15 0.63 0.20
CA VAL A 58 0.22 0.62 0.78
C VAL A 58 0.44 1.80 1.72
N THR A 59 0.06 3.02 1.31
CA THR A 59 0.19 4.23 2.13
C THR A 59 -0.64 4.13 3.42
N LEU A 60 -1.75 3.41 3.36
CA LEU A 60 -2.66 3.16 4.48
C LEU A 60 -2.29 1.94 5.31
N ARG A 61 -1.17 1.27 4.98
CA ARG A 61 -0.67 0.07 5.64
C ARG A 61 -1.64 -1.12 5.59
N ASP A 62 -2.53 -1.15 4.60
CA ASP A 62 -3.41 -2.29 4.34
C ASP A 62 -2.80 -3.18 3.25
N GLY A 63 -1.96 -4.13 3.68
CA GLY A 63 -1.22 -5.01 2.77
C GLY A 63 -2.12 -5.96 1.98
N ALA A 64 -3.15 -6.50 2.62
CA ALA A 64 -4.09 -7.42 1.96
C ALA A 64 -4.83 -6.72 0.81
N MET A 65 -5.35 -5.51 1.07
CA MET A 65 -6.02 -4.71 0.05
C MET A 65 -5.05 -4.24 -1.05
N ALA A 66 -3.82 -3.89 -0.68
CA ALA A 66 -2.80 -3.50 -1.65
C ALA A 66 -2.49 -4.62 -2.64
N VAL A 67 -2.31 -5.85 -2.15
CA VAL A 67 -2.07 -7.03 -3.01
C VAL A 67 -3.30 -7.35 -3.84
N GLN A 68 -4.50 -7.27 -3.27
CA GLN A 68 -5.75 -7.51 -4.00
C GLN A 68 -5.88 -6.57 -5.21
N PHE A 69 -5.79 -5.25 -5.00
CA PHE A 69 -5.89 -4.28 -6.09
C PHE A 69 -4.74 -4.41 -7.10
N PHE A 70 -3.54 -4.76 -6.65
CA PHE A 70 -2.40 -4.94 -7.55
C PHE A 70 -2.58 -6.17 -8.45
N ASN A 71 -3.07 -7.28 -7.90
CA ASN A 71 -3.34 -8.50 -8.68
C ASN A 71 -4.50 -8.28 -9.67
N GLU A 72 -5.55 -7.57 -9.26
CA GLU A 72 -6.65 -7.21 -10.14
C GLU A 72 -6.18 -6.29 -11.29
N ALA A 73 -5.28 -5.33 -11.00
CA ALA A 73 -4.69 -4.47 -12.03
C ALA A 73 -3.91 -5.28 -13.07
N LEU A 74 -3.10 -6.24 -12.63
CA LEU A 74 -2.33 -7.12 -13.52
C LEU A 74 -3.23 -8.05 -14.34
N GLY A 75 -4.28 -8.60 -13.72
CA GLY A 75 -5.27 -9.42 -14.41
C GLY A 75 -6.04 -8.64 -15.48
N THR A 76 -6.27 -7.34 -15.25
CA THR A 76 -6.99 -6.49 -16.21
C THR A 76 -6.11 -6.08 -17.40
N TYR A 77 -4.87 -5.67 -17.17
CA TYR A 77 -3.97 -5.23 -18.24
C TYR A 77 -2.50 -5.42 -17.84
N TRP A 78 -1.97 -6.63 -18.06
CA TRP A 78 -0.59 -6.99 -17.69
C TRP A 78 0.48 -6.19 -18.46
N GLN A 79 0.15 -5.70 -19.66
CA GLN A 79 1.05 -4.89 -20.50
C GLN A 79 1.51 -3.59 -19.81
N MET A 80 0.83 -3.14 -18.75
CA MET A 80 1.30 -2.01 -17.91
C MET A 80 2.68 -2.26 -17.28
N LEU A 81 3.11 -3.51 -17.15
CA LEU A 81 4.44 -3.85 -16.67
C LEU A 81 5.52 -3.36 -17.62
N TRP A 82 5.28 -3.41 -18.94
CA TRP A 82 6.27 -2.97 -19.94
C TRP A 82 6.19 -1.47 -20.22
N GLU A 83 5.01 -0.87 -20.10
CA GLU A 83 4.85 0.58 -20.26
C GLU A 83 5.49 1.37 -19.11
N GLU A 84 5.27 0.96 -17.85
CA GLU A 84 5.84 1.64 -16.66
C GLU A 84 6.47 0.66 -15.64
N PRO A 85 7.53 -0.09 -16.02
CA PRO A 85 8.07 -1.19 -15.21
C PRO A 85 8.48 -0.75 -13.81
N ARG A 86 9.20 0.37 -13.70
CA ARG A 86 9.70 0.85 -12.41
C ARG A 86 8.57 1.15 -11.42
N ARG A 87 7.50 1.83 -11.87
CA ARG A 87 6.39 2.24 -11.00
C ARG A 87 5.55 1.03 -10.59
N THR A 88 5.32 0.11 -11.52
CA THR A 88 4.50 -1.09 -11.28
C THR A 88 5.24 -2.07 -10.37
N VAL A 89 6.53 -2.33 -10.61
CA VAL A 89 7.35 -3.20 -9.74
C VAL A 89 7.46 -2.62 -8.34
N LEU A 90 7.76 -1.32 -8.19
CA LEU A 90 7.84 -0.69 -6.85
C LEU A 90 6.52 -0.81 -6.07
N THR A 91 5.39 -0.63 -6.74
CA THR A 91 4.07 -0.76 -6.10
C THR A 91 3.78 -2.20 -5.70
N GLY A 92 4.08 -3.16 -6.58
CA GLY A 92 3.93 -4.58 -6.31
C GLY A 92 4.81 -5.04 -5.15
N VAL A 93 6.11 -4.74 -5.21
CA VAL A 93 7.06 -5.05 -4.12
C VAL A 93 6.60 -4.46 -2.81
N ALA A 94 6.17 -3.19 -2.78
CA ALA A 94 5.69 -2.57 -1.55
C ALA A 94 4.40 -3.23 -1.02
N ALA A 95 3.46 -3.60 -1.90
CA ALA A 95 2.23 -4.30 -1.52
C ALA A 95 2.53 -5.69 -0.94
N TYR A 96 3.35 -6.48 -1.64
CA TYR A 96 3.73 -7.83 -1.21
C TYR A 96 4.59 -7.82 0.04
N LEU A 97 5.56 -6.91 0.17
CA LEU A 97 6.33 -6.77 1.41
C LEU A 97 5.41 -6.42 2.58
N LEU A 98 4.49 -5.47 2.40
CA LEU A 98 3.55 -5.08 3.45
C LEU A 98 2.61 -6.24 3.86
N TRP A 99 2.18 -7.06 2.90
CA TRP A 99 1.32 -8.21 3.16
C TRP A 99 2.09 -9.40 3.78
N LEU A 100 3.32 -9.67 3.32
CA LEU A 100 4.17 -10.77 3.77
C LEU A 100 4.94 -10.48 5.05
N ILE A 101 4.98 -9.23 5.53
CA ILE A 101 5.55 -8.88 6.83
C ILE A 101 4.42 -8.99 7.87
N PRO A 102 4.22 -10.15 8.53
CA PRO A 102 3.32 -10.24 9.66
C PRO A 102 3.85 -9.40 10.82
N GLU A 103 2.97 -9.00 11.75
CA GLU A 103 3.35 -8.36 13.02
C GLU A 103 4.45 -9.14 13.77
N ASN A 104 4.53 -10.46 13.54
CA ASN A 104 5.55 -11.33 14.12
C ASN A 104 6.97 -10.98 13.64
N LEU A 105 7.16 -10.60 12.38
CA LEU A 105 8.47 -10.19 11.87
C LEU A 105 8.84 -8.80 12.37
N TYR A 106 7.85 -7.91 12.51
CA TYR A 106 8.04 -6.62 13.17
C TYR A 106 8.51 -6.80 14.62
N LYS A 107 7.83 -7.65 15.40
CA LYS A 107 8.23 -8.00 16.77
C LYS A 107 9.59 -8.68 16.83
N TYR A 108 9.96 -9.47 15.82
CA TYR A 108 11.27 -10.12 15.75
C TYR A 108 12.40 -9.12 15.49
N ILE A 109 12.20 -8.20 14.55
CA ILE A 109 13.15 -7.10 14.27
C ILE A 109 13.22 -6.16 15.48
N GLU A 110 12.10 -5.85 16.11
CA GLU A 110 12.03 -5.05 17.33
C GLU A 110 12.77 -5.72 18.49
N ALA A 111 12.57 -7.03 18.70
CA ALA A 111 13.31 -7.80 19.69
C ALA A 111 14.82 -7.85 19.40
N LEU A 112 15.23 -7.98 18.14
CA LEU A 112 16.64 -7.92 17.72
C LEU A 112 17.25 -6.54 17.93
N ALA A 113 16.51 -5.47 17.61
CA ALA A 113 16.93 -4.09 17.80
C ALA A 113 17.04 -3.72 19.29
N LEU A 114 16.10 -4.19 20.11
CA LEU A 114 16.13 -4.02 21.57
C LEU A 114 17.27 -4.83 22.21
N LYS A 115 17.54 -6.05 21.74
CA LYS A 115 18.66 -6.87 22.22
C LYS A 115 20.02 -6.22 21.94
N THR A 116 20.18 -5.61 20.77
CA THR A 116 21.41 -4.90 20.39
C THR A 116 21.55 -3.56 21.13
N THR A 117 20.48 -2.79 21.27
CA THR A 117 20.50 -1.49 21.99
C THR A 117 20.61 -1.65 23.51
N GLY A 118 19.99 -2.68 24.10
CA GLY A 118 20.07 -2.97 25.53
C GLY A 118 21.48 -3.32 26.00
N SER A 119 22.29 -4.00 25.17
CA SER A 119 23.69 -4.33 25.49
C SER A 119 24.62 -3.10 25.49
N SER A 120 24.37 -2.13 24.61
CA SER A 120 25.14 -0.89 24.52
C SER A 120 24.75 0.10 25.62
N GLN A 121 23.49 0.10 26.05
CA GLN A 121 23.01 0.88 27.21
C GLN A 121 23.56 0.33 28.54
N LYS A 122 23.61 -1.01 28.71
CA LYS A 122 24.20 -1.65 29.90
C LYS A 122 25.71 -1.35 30.03
N ARG A 123 26.44 -1.30 28.91
CA ARG A 123 27.87 -0.95 28.89
C ARG A 123 28.14 0.50 29.30
N ARG A 124 27.29 1.45 28.90
CA ARG A 124 27.36 2.86 29.31
C ARG A 124 27.08 3.05 30.80
N ILE A 125 26.09 2.35 31.34
CA ILE A 125 25.75 2.41 32.77
C ILE A 125 26.88 1.77 33.61
N SER A 126 27.45 0.63 33.19
CA SER A 126 28.59 0.02 33.89
C SER A 126 29.89 0.84 33.83
N GLN A 127 30.12 1.60 32.76
CA GLN A 127 31.24 2.55 32.69
C GLN A 127 31.01 3.78 33.58
N ALA A 128 29.77 4.26 33.70
CA ALA A 128 29.43 5.36 34.61
C ALA A 128 29.57 4.96 36.10
N ILE A 129 29.28 3.70 36.45
CA ILE A 129 29.41 3.18 37.83
C ILE A 129 30.88 2.88 38.23
N ARG A 130 31.78 2.59 37.28
CA ARG A 130 33.22 2.39 37.55
C ARG A 130 34.03 3.69 37.65
N GLY A 131 33.41 4.84 37.36
CA GLY A 131 34.05 6.16 37.40
C GLY A 131 33.80 6.95 38.69
N THR A 132 33.17 6.35 39.69
CA THR A 132 32.96 6.88 41.06
C THR A 132 33.67 5.99 42.06
#